data_AF-X1DCZ3-F1
#
_entry.id   AF-X1DCZ3-F1
#
_cell.length_a   1.000
_cell.length_b   1.000
_cell.length_c   1.000
_cell.angle_alpha   90.00
_cell.angle_beta   90.00
_cell.angle_gamma   90.00
#
_symmetry.space_group_name_H-M   'P 1'
#
loop_
_entity.id
_entity.type
_entity.pdbx_description
1 polymer ?
#
loop_
_entity_poly.entity_id
_entity_poly.type
_entity_poly.pdbx_seq_one_letter_code
_entity_poly.pdbx_strand_id
1 'polypeptide(L)'
;MRVPEDYENPIAKKNKGWMYEHRYIIEKYLTKHPELEWSKSYLIDEKYLGSEYIVHHINFDPLDNRLENLWICENKNKHRILETSLTFFVDDLLKSGFIVFRNGKYNLNL
;
A
#
# COMPACT_ATOMS: atom_id res chain seq x y z
N MET A 1 1.36 -6.82 13.91
CA MET A 1 2.42 -7.86 13.93
C MET A 1 3.77 -7.24 13.64
N ARG A 2 4.55 -6.89 14.66
CA ARG A 2 5.88 -6.29 14.44
C ARG A 2 6.75 -7.20 13.56
N VAL A 3 7.51 -6.60 12.63
CA VAL A 3 8.53 -7.33 11.86
C VAL A 3 9.44 -8.08 12.85
N PRO A 4 9.71 -9.38 12.64
CA PRO A 4 10.59 -10.14 13.53
C PRO A 4 11.96 -9.47 13.67
N GLU A 5 12.53 -9.47 14.88
CA GLU A 5 13.79 -8.77 15.18
C GLU A 5 14.99 -9.39 14.47
N ASP A 6 14.92 -10.67 14.14
CA ASP A 6 15.93 -11.42 13.39
C ASP A 6 15.76 -11.28 11.87
N TYR A 7 14.74 -10.55 11.41
CA TYR A 7 14.50 -10.38 9.99
C TYR A 7 15.37 -9.28 9.37
N GLU A 8 16.47 -9.71 8.76
CA GLU A 8 17.34 -8.82 7.99
C GLU A 8 16.93 -8.74 6.51
N ASN A 9 16.56 -7.54 6.07
CA ASN A 9 16.31 -7.22 4.67
C ASN A 9 17.35 -6.18 4.21
N PRO A 10 18.29 -6.55 3.32
CA PRO A 10 19.35 -5.64 2.85
C PRO A 10 18.88 -4.64 1.80
N ILE A 11 17.68 -4.84 1.23
CA ILE A 11 17.14 -4.07 0.11
C ILE A 11 16.13 -3.02 0.60
N ALA A 12 15.37 -3.34 1.64
CA ALA A 12 14.33 -2.45 2.15
C ALA A 12 14.93 -1.15 2.73
N LYS A 13 14.31 -0.02 2.36
CA LYS A 13 14.61 1.26 3.01
C LYS A 13 14.17 1.20 4.47
N LYS A 14 15.14 1.24 5.40
CA LYS A 14 14.90 1.24 6.84
C LYS A 14 14.54 2.65 7.32
N ASN A 15 13.45 2.82 8.06
CA ASN A 15 13.08 4.05 8.76
C ASN A 15 13.60 3.97 10.20
N LYS A 16 14.60 4.78 10.56
CA LYS A 16 15.27 4.74 11.87
C LYS A 16 15.73 3.31 12.26
N GLY A 17 16.18 2.53 11.27
CA GLY A 17 16.62 1.14 11.45
C GLY A 17 15.52 0.08 11.34
N TRP A 18 14.24 0.46 11.24
CA TRP A 18 13.10 -0.47 11.20
C TRP A 18 12.46 -0.54 9.82
N MET A 19 11.99 -1.72 9.44
CA MET A 19 11.15 -1.91 8.26
C MET A 19 9.67 -1.84 8.66
N TYR A 20 8.82 -1.31 7.78
CA TYR A 20 7.39 -1.30 8.01
C TYR A 20 6.78 -2.71 7.91
N GLU A 21 5.84 -3.00 8.80
CA GLU A 21 5.17 -4.30 8.90
C GLU A 21 4.44 -4.72 7.60
N HIS A 22 3.69 -3.82 6.97
CA HIS A 22 2.97 -4.14 5.73
C HIS A 22 3.89 -4.61 4.61
N ARG A 23 5.13 -4.10 4.54
CA ARG A 23 6.13 -4.52 3.55
C ARG A 23 6.57 -5.96 3.82
N TYR A 24 6.85 -6.27 5.09
CA TYR A 24 7.19 -7.63 5.52
C TYR A 24 6.09 -8.62 5.16
N ILE A 25 4.83 -8.29 5.42
CA ILE A 25 3.69 -9.16 5.17
C ILE A 25 3.56 -9.51 3.69
N ILE A 26 3.59 -8.51 2.80
CA ILE A 26 3.54 -8.75 1.35
C ILE A 26 4.73 -9.57 0.88
N GLU A 27 5.94 -9.25 1.33
CA GLU A 27 7.16 -9.96 0.94
C GLU A 27 7.08 -11.44 1.30
N LYS A 28 6.68 -11.75 2.54
CA LYS A 28 6.49 -13.14 2.99
C LYS A 28 5.39 -13.87 2.26
N TYR A 29 4.32 -13.16 1.90
CA TYR A 29 3.27 -13.75 1.07
C TYR A 29 3.83 -14.13 -0.30
N LEU A 30 4.45 -13.19 -1.03
CA LEU A 30 5.00 -13.46 -2.36
C LEU A 30 6.06 -14.57 -2.36
N THR A 31 6.97 -14.61 -1.39
CA THR A 31 7.97 -15.68 -1.27
C THR A 31 7.34 -17.06 -1.04
N LYS A 32 6.17 -17.13 -0.39
CA LYS A 32 5.43 -18.39 -0.19
C LYS A 32 4.59 -18.79 -1.40
N HIS A 33 4.44 -17.89 -2.36
CA HIS A 33 3.57 -18.05 -3.52
C HIS A 33 4.32 -17.79 -4.84
N PRO A 34 5.38 -18.56 -5.16
CA PRO A 34 6.19 -18.36 -6.36
C PRO A 34 5.42 -18.62 -7.67
N GLU A 35 4.26 -19.29 -7.59
CA GLU A 35 3.34 -19.51 -8.71
C GLU A 35 2.67 -18.22 -9.21
N LEU A 36 2.58 -17.19 -8.37
CA LEU A 36 1.98 -15.91 -8.75
C LEU A 36 2.92 -15.14 -9.68
N GLU A 37 2.36 -14.58 -10.75
CA GLU A 37 3.11 -13.73 -11.68
C GLU A 37 3.81 -12.57 -10.96
N TRP A 38 3.11 -11.96 -10.01
CA TRP A 38 3.62 -10.84 -9.22
C TRP A 38 4.83 -11.20 -8.35
N SER A 39 4.92 -12.45 -7.87
CA SER A 39 6.08 -12.91 -7.11
C SER A 39 7.35 -12.86 -7.96
N LYS A 40 7.24 -13.20 -9.25
CA LYS A 40 8.36 -13.12 -10.21
C LYS A 40 8.70 -11.70 -10.61
N SER A 41 7.70 -10.81 -10.66
CA SER A 41 7.89 -9.42 -11.06
C SER A 41 8.47 -8.53 -9.98
N TYR A 42 8.15 -8.80 -8.70
CA TYR A 42 8.44 -7.86 -7.61
C TYR A 42 9.55 -8.31 -6.67
N LEU A 43 9.88 -9.61 -6.63
CA LEU A 43 10.92 -10.13 -5.77
C LEU A 43 12.29 -10.14 -6.46
N ILE A 44 13.28 -9.66 -5.75
CA ILE A 44 14.70 -9.83 -6.02
C ILE A 44 15.14 -11.11 -5.30
N ASP A 45 15.87 -11.97 -6.01
CA ASP A 45 16.34 -13.29 -5.54
C ASP A 45 15.20 -14.14 -4.95
N GLU A 46 13.99 -14.01 -5.48
CA GLU A 46 12.77 -14.72 -5.04
C GLU A 46 12.43 -14.49 -3.55
N LYS A 47 13.02 -13.48 -2.92
CA LYS A 47 12.98 -13.32 -1.46
C LYS A 47 12.58 -11.92 -1.01
N TYR A 48 13.07 -10.88 -1.67
CA TYR A 48 12.91 -9.51 -1.18
C TYR A 48 12.16 -8.64 -2.16
N LEU A 49 11.17 -7.90 -1.68
CA LEU A 49 10.53 -6.86 -2.46
C LEU A 49 11.57 -5.79 -2.81
N GLY A 50 11.71 -5.46 -4.09
CA GLY A 50 12.59 -4.39 -4.59
C GLY A 50 12.39 -3.05 -3.87
N SER A 51 13.49 -2.32 -3.61
CA SER A 51 13.52 -1.09 -2.81
C SER A 51 12.70 0.08 -3.40
N GLU A 52 12.47 0.02 -4.71
CA GLU A 52 11.71 0.94 -5.53
C GLU A 52 10.20 0.80 -5.32
N TYR A 53 9.75 -0.42 -5.00
CA TYR A 53 8.34 -0.71 -4.75
C TYR A 53 7.88 -0.14 -3.40
N ILE A 54 6.66 0.37 -3.40
CA ILE A 54 5.98 0.91 -2.23
C ILE A 54 4.72 0.07 -2.00
N VAL A 55 4.43 -0.24 -0.75
CA VAL A 55 3.19 -0.90 -0.37
C VAL A 55 2.23 0.15 0.16
N HIS A 56 1.04 0.20 -0.41
CA HIS A 56 -0.03 1.15 -0.14
C HIS A 56 -1.17 0.47 0.61
N HIS A 57 -1.74 1.13 1.61
CA HIS A 57 -2.98 0.70 2.28
C HIS A 57 -4.19 1.26 1.53
N ILE A 58 -4.97 0.39 0.91
CA ILE A 58 -6.10 0.76 0.03
C ILE A 58 -7.13 1.63 0.78
N ASN A 59 -7.41 1.30 2.04
CA ASN A 59 -8.34 2.04 2.89
C ASN A 59 -7.71 3.23 3.64
N PHE A 60 -6.43 3.54 3.40
CA PHE A 60 -5.66 4.58 4.10
C PHE A 60 -5.49 4.39 5.61
N ASP A 61 -5.83 3.21 6.15
CA ASP A 61 -5.55 2.86 7.55
C ASP A 61 -4.17 2.19 7.66
N PRO A 62 -3.17 2.85 8.26
CA PRO A 62 -1.82 2.29 8.38
C PRO A 62 -1.73 1.10 9.35
N LEU A 63 -2.78 0.82 10.12
CA LEU A 63 -2.85 -0.31 11.05
C LEU A 63 -3.52 -1.56 10.42
N ASP A 64 -4.22 -1.42 9.30
CA ASP A 64 -4.89 -2.53 8.62
C ASP A 64 -3.97 -3.23 7.63
N ASN A 65 -3.15 -4.16 8.14
CA ASN A 65 -2.16 -4.88 7.33
C ASN A 65 -2.66 -6.20 6.72
N ARG A 66 -3.98 -6.37 6.58
CA ARG A 66 -4.54 -7.55 5.89
C ARG A 66 -4.14 -7.53 4.42
N LEU A 67 -3.81 -8.69 3.84
CA LEU A 67 -3.29 -8.77 2.46
C LEU A 67 -4.24 -8.14 1.44
N GLU A 68 -5.54 -8.32 1.60
CA GLU A 68 -6.56 -7.73 0.73
C GLU A 68 -6.64 -6.20 0.78
N ASN A 69 -6.01 -5.56 1.79
CA ASN A 69 -5.93 -4.12 1.94
C ASN A 69 -4.58 -3.52 1.48
N LEU A 70 -3.65 -4.36 1.01
CA LEU A 70 -2.31 -3.91 0.61
C LEU A 70 -2.13 -3.97 -0.91
N TRP A 71 -1.59 -2.91 -1.48
CA TRP A 71 -1.33 -2.79 -2.92
C TRP A 71 0.12 -2.41 -3.20
N ILE A 72 0.77 -3.06 -4.17
CA ILE A 72 2.16 -2.76 -4.55
C ILE A 72 2.16 -1.71 -5.67
N CYS A 73 2.83 -0.58 -5.42
CA CYS A 73 3.11 0.45 -6.41
C CYS A 73 4.54 0.30 -6.94
N GLU A 74 4.70 0.37 -8.26
CA GLU A 74 6.00 0.25 -8.95
C GLU A 74 7.05 1.25 -8.45
N ASN A 75 6.61 2.44 -8.06
CA ASN A 75 7.47 3.51 -7.60
C ASN A 75 6.66 4.60 -6.88
N LYS A 76 7.37 5.59 -6.32
CA LYS A 76 6.80 6.76 -5.65
C LYS A 76 5.84 7.57 -6.52
N ASN A 77 6.08 7.66 -7.83
CA ASN A 77 5.19 8.39 -8.72
C ASN A 77 3.84 7.66 -8.85
N LYS A 78 3.87 6.34 -9.08
CA LYS A 78 2.65 5.51 -9.14
C LYS A 78 1.87 5.53 -7.82
N HIS A 79 2.57 5.49 -6.68
CA HIS A 79 1.93 5.65 -5.37
C HIS A 79 1.18 6.99 -5.26
N ARG A 80 1.85 8.10 -5.62
CA ARG A 80 1.23 9.43 -5.59
C ARG A 80 0.04 9.55 -6.53
N ILE A 81 0.12 8.96 -7.73
CA ILE A 81 -1.00 8.92 -8.68
C ILE A 81 -2.19 8.18 -8.06
N LEU A 82 -1.96 7.03 -7.41
CA LEU A 82 -2.99 6.27 -6.71
C LEU A 82 -3.61 7.10 -5.58
N GLU A 83 -2.81 7.74 -4.74
CA GLU A 83 -3.33 8.63 -3.69
C GLU A 83 -4.18 9.77 -4.27
N THR A 84 -3.77 10.33 -5.41
CA THR A 84 -4.51 11.41 -6.09
C THR A 84 -5.81 10.90 -6.72
N SER A 85 -5.88 9.61 -7.08
CA SER A 85 -7.10 9.01 -7.66
C SER A 85 -8.30 9.09 -6.72
N LEU A 86 -8.08 9.01 -5.40
CA LEU A 86 -9.14 9.22 -4.41
C LEU A 86 -9.70 10.65 -4.49
N THR A 87 -8.85 11.65 -4.66
CA THR A 87 -9.28 13.05 -4.79
C THR A 87 -10.15 13.25 -6.03
N PHE A 88 -9.77 12.65 -7.17
CA PHE A 88 -10.60 12.71 -8.38
C PHE A 88 -11.94 12.00 -8.19
N PHE A 89 -11.93 10.83 -7.54
CA PHE A 89 -13.17 10.13 -7.23
C PHE A 89 -14.08 10.94 -6.30
N VAL A 90 -13.53 11.60 -5.27
CA VAL A 90 -14.29 12.50 -4.37
C VAL A 90 -14.87 13.69 -5.14
N ASP A 91 -14.13 14.27 -6.09
CA ASP A 91 -14.63 15.34 -6.97
C ASP A 91 -15.80 14.84 -7.83
N ASP A 92 -15.72 13.64 -8.40
CA ASP A 92 -16.82 13.02 -9.15
C ASP A 92 -18.06 12.78 -8.26
N LEU A 93 -17.87 12.34 -7.01
CA LEU A 93 -18.96 12.18 -6.04
C LEU A 93 -19.61 13.51 -5.64
N LEU A 94 -18.83 14.60 -5.57
CA LEU A 94 -19.35 15.95 -5.33
C LEU A 94 -20.18 16.44 -6.52
N LYS A 95 -19.64 16.29 -7.73
CA LYS A 95 -20.31 16.73 -8.98
C LYS A 95 -21.60 15.97 -9.26
N SER A 96 -21.63 14.69 -8.95
CA SER A 96 -22.84 13.85 -9.05
C SER A 96 -23.84 14.08 -7.91
N GLY A 97 -23.44 14.81 -6.88
CA GLY A 97 -24.30 15.11 -5.74
C GLY A 97 -24.50 13.93 -4.78
N PHE A 98 -23.68 12.87 -4.85
CA PHE A 98 -23.70 11.78 -3.87
C PHE A 98 -23.14 12.22 -2.51
N ILE A 99 -22.21 13.16 -2.51
CA ILE A 99 -21.70 13.82 -1.30
C ILE A 99 -21.86 15.33 -1.39
N VAL A 100 -22.04 15.96 -0.22
CA VAL A 100 -22.19 17.42 -0.09
C VAL A 100 -21.31 17.95 1.03
N PHE A 101 -20.79 19.16 0.86
CA PHE A 101 -20.07 19.87 1.91
C PHE A 101 -21.00 20.81 2.66
N ARG A 102 -21.21 20.58 3.96
CA ARG A 102 -22.05 21.41 4.83
C ARG A 102 -21.40 21.55 6.20
N ASN A 103 -21.37 22.76 6.75
CA ASN A 103 -20.85 23.05 8.08
C ASN A 103 -19.42 22.51 8.32
N GLY A 104 -18.53 22.68 7.34
CA GLY A 104 -17.12 22.28 7.47
C GLY A 104 -16.85 20.79 7.26
N LYS A 105 -17.84 19.98 6.86
CA LYS A 105 -17.71 18.53 6.70
C LYS A 105 -18.37 18.02 5.43
N TYR A 106 -17.81 16.96 4.85
CA TYR A 106 -18.45 16.18 3.79
C TYR A 106 -19.45 15.20 4.40
N ASN A 107 -20.62 15.04 3.77
CA ASN A 107 -21.67 14.10 4.18
C ASN A 107 -22.21 13.39 2.94
N LEU A 108 -22.78 12.21 3.13
CA LEU A 108 -23.63 11.59 2.11
C LEU A 108 -24.87 12.47 1.91
N ASN A 109 -25.30 12.63 0.66
CA ASN A 109 -26.53 13.30 0.29
C ASN A 109 -27.65 12.25 0.15
N LEU A 110 -28.12 11.76 1.30
CA LEU A 110 -29.23 10.80 1.42
C LEU A 110 -30.57 11.52 1.58
#